data_AF-W3XRR2-F1
#
_entry.id   AF-W3XRR2-F1
#
_cell.length_a   1.000
_cell.length_b   1.000
_cell.length_c   1.000
_cell.angle_alpha   90.00
_cell.angle_beta   90.00
_cell.angle_gamma   90.00
#
_symmetry.space_group_name_H-M   'P 1'
#
loop_
_entity.id
_entity.type
_entity.pdbx_description
1 polymer ?
#
loop_
_entity_poly.entity_id
_entity_poly.type
_entity_poly.pdbx_seq_one_letter_code
_entity_poly.pdbx_strand_id
1 'polypeptide(L)'
;MNTALRTVKMTPRGQDPIPLDTMNIRGSTIRYFILPDSLPLDTLLIDDSVKPKNKARKEVADRGGRGGPRGGRGRGRGGGMRGGRGRGR
;
A
#
# COMPACT_ATOMS: atom_id res chain seq x y z
N MET A 1 -15.00 18.00 -6.99
CA MET A 1 -14.64 18.80 -5.81
C MET A 1 -15.81 19.72 -5.41
N ASN A 2 -16.87 19.18 -4.78
CA ASN A 2 -18.00 20.02 -4.36
C ASN A 2 -17.56 20.96 -3.25
N THR A 3 -18.05 22.20 -3.26
CA THR A 3 -17.60 23.24 -2.33
C THR A 3 -18.79 23.92 -1.68
N ALA A 4 -18.75 24.02 -0.36
CA ALA A 4 -19.70 24.79 0.44
C ALA A 4 -18.99 26.05 0.95
N LEU A 5 -19.61 27.21 0.73
CA LEU A 5 -19.09 28.53 1.08
C LEU A 5 -20.04 29.24 2.04
N ARG A 6 -19.48 30.10 2.90
CA ARG A 6 -20.21 30.97 3.83
C ARG A 6 -19.80 32.42 3.60
N THR A 7 -20.72 33.36 3.86
CA THR A 7 -20.50 34.81 3.74
C THR A 7 -19.88 35.16 2.37
N VAL A 8 -20.64 34.89 1.32
CA VAL A 8 -20.17 34.92 -0.06
C VAL A 8 -20.56 36.24 -0.72
N LYS A 9 -19.63 36.84 -1.46
CA LYS A 9 -19.93 37.91 -2.41
C LYS A 9 -19.83 37.36 -3.83
N MET A 10 -20.96 36.98 -4.41
CA MET A 10 -21.02 36.40 -5.75
C MET A 10 -21.10 37.51 -6.80
N THR A 11 -20.31 37.43 -7.88
CA THR A 11 -20.47 38.33 -9.03
C THR A 11 -20.80 37.51 -10.27
N PRO A 12 -22.08 37.42 -10.68
CA PRO A 12 -22.44 36.78 -11.93
C PRO A 12 -21.83 37.54 -13.11
N ARG A 13 -21.61 36.84 -14.22
CA ARG A 13 -21.06 37.45 -15.43
C ARG A 13 -22.01 38.56 -15.93
N GLY A 14 -21.50 39.79 -16.00
CA GLY A 14 -22.25 40.93 -16.52
C GLY A 14 -23.33 41.46 -15.57
N GLN A 15 -23.28 41.09 -14.28
CA GLN A 15 -24.18 41.63 -13.26
C GLN A 15 -23.38 42.15 -12.07
N ASP A 16 -24.04 42.96 -11.24
CA ASP A 16 -23.46 43.48 -10.02
C ASP A 16 -23.21 42.39 -8.97
N PRO A 17 -22.26 42.60 -8.03
CA PRO A 17 -22.02 41.66 -6.94
C PRO A 17 -23.19 41.55 -5.97
N ILE A 18 -23.55 40.32 -5.60
CA ILE A 18 -24.65 39.97 -4.69
C ILE A 18 -24.07 39.32 -3.43
N PRO A 19 -24.37 39.83 -2.22
CA PRO A 19 -24.02 39.16 -0.97
C PRO A 19 -24.97 37.99 -0.69
N LEU A 20 -24.44 36.88 -0.20
CA LEU A 20 -25.18 35.66 0.16
C LEU A 20 -24.61 35.08 1.46
N ASP A 21 -25.47 34.57 2.33
CA ASP A 21 -25.01 33.96 3.59
C ASP A 21 -24.33 32.61 3.36
N THR A 22 -24.85 31.81 2.42
CA THR A 22 -24.32 30.49 2.08
C THR A 22 -24.44 30.21 0.59
N MET A 23 -23.54 29.40 0.05
CA MET A 23 -23.59 28.92 -1.34
C MET A 23 -22.94 27.55 -1.48
N ASN A 24 -23.55 26.68 -2.28
CA ASN A 24 -22.98 25.37 -2.64
C ASN A 24 -22.73 25.30 -4.15
N ILE A 25 -21.52 24.89 -4.54
CA ILE A 25 -21.10 24.77 -5.93
C ILE A 25 -20.76 23.31 -6.24
N ARG A 26 -21.29 22.80 -7.35
CA ARG A 26 -20.95 21.47 -7.84
C ARG A 26 -19.51 21.48 -8.37
N GLY A 27 -18.72 20.51 -7.95
CA GLY A 27 -17.28 20.53 -8.24
C GLY A 27 -16.91 20.41 -9.70
N SER A 28 -17.77 19.84 -10.53
CA SER A 28 -17.52 19.72 -11.98
C SER A 28 -17.58 21.06 -12.71
N THR A 29 -18.18 22.10 -12.11
CA THR A 29 -18.30 23.43 -12.72
C THR A 29 -17.19 24.38 -12.27
N ILE A 30 -16.29 23.94 -11.40
CA ILE A 30 -15.20 24.77 -10.86
C ILE A 30 -13.98 24.64 -11.77
N ARG A 31 -13.43 25.79 -12.20
CA ARG A 31 -12.24 25.84 -13.06
C ARG A 31 -10.94 26.01 -12.28
N TYR A 32 -10.94 26.91 -11.30
CA TYR A 32 -9.78 27.19 -10.47
C TYR A 32 -10.22 27.69 -9.09
N PHE A 33 -9.32 27.58 -8.12
CA PHE A 33 -9.43 28.19 -6.79
C PHE A 33 -8.30 29.20 -6.63
N ILE A 34 -8.60 30.31 -5.98
CA ILE A 34 -7.58 31.24 -5.49
C ILE A 34 -7.46 30.96 -3.99
N LEU A 35 -6.30 30.46 -3.57
CA LEU A 35 -6.03 30.12 -2.18
C LEU A 35 -5.24 31.26 -1.53
N PRO A 36 -5.28 31.40 -0.19
CA PRO A 36 -4.39 32.32 0.51
C PRO A 36 -2.92 31.95 0.28
N ASP A 37 -2.08 32.97 0.10
CA ASP A 37 -0.64 32.80 -0.14
C ASP A 37 0.08 32.10 1.03
N SER A 38 -0.49 32.17 2.24
CA SER A 38 0.05 31.56 3.46
C SER A 38 -0.24 30.07 3.60
N LEU A 39 -0.92 29.44 2.64
CA LEU A 39 -1.21 28.01 2.71
C LEU A 39 0.08 27.21 2.46
N PRO A 40 0.55 26.38 3.41
CA PRO A 40 1.76 25.58 3.23
C PRO A 40 1.48 24.40 2.31
N LEU A 41 1.48 24.64 1.00
CA LEU A 41 1.23 23.61 -0.01
C LEU A 41 2.28 22.49 0.05
N ASP A 42 3.55 22.84 0.27
CA ASP A 42 4.65 21.87 0.25
C ASP A 42 4.54 20.79 1.33
N THR A 43 3.87 21.06 2.44
CA THR A 43 3.64 20.07 3.50
C THR A 43 2.37 19.26 3.25
N LEU A 44 1.34 19.88 2.65
CA LEU A 44 0.06 19.24 2.36
C LEU A 44 0.07 18.40 1.08
N LEU A 45 1.00 18.66 0.17
CA LEU A 45 1.18 17.93 -1.09
C LEU A 45 2.24 16.82 -0.99
N ILE A 46 2.72 16.50 0.22
CA ILE A 46 3.58 15.34 0.42
C ILE A 46 2.71 14.09 0.25
N ASP A 47 3.02 13.28 -0.76
CA ASP A 47 2.49 11.92 -0.85
C ASP A 47 2.98 11.12 0.36
N ASP A 48 2.12 10.98 1.36
CA ASP A 48 2.28 10.09 2.52
C ASP A 48 2.15 8.61 2.10
N SER A 49 2.58 8.29 0.88
CA SER A 49 2.77 6.92 0.44
C SER A 49 3.82 6.31 1.35
N VAL A 50 3.37 5.41 2.23
CA VAL A 50 4.24 4.63 3.11
C VAL A 50 5.33 4.03 2.23
N LYS A 51 6.55 4.56 2.33
CA LYS A 51 7.70 4.12 1.54
C LYS A 51 7.69 2.59 1.52
N PRO A 52 7.63 1.93 0.35
CA PRO A 52 7.64 0.48 0.31
C PRO A 52 8.89 0.03 1.05
N LYS A 53 8.70 -0.63 2.20
CA LYS A 53 9.80 -1.20 2.98
C LYS A 53 10.59 -2.05 2.00
N ASN A 54 11.78 -1.56 1.66
CA ASN A 54 12.76 -2.27 0.86
C ASN A 54 12.80 -3.71 1.36
N LYS A 55 12.29 -4.65 0.56
CA LYS A 55 12.79 -6.02 0.58
C LYS A 55 14.20 -5.94 0.00
N ALA A 56 15.12 -5.42 0.81
CA ALA A 56 16.53 -5.51 0.52
C ALA A 56 16.84 -7.02 0.45
N ARG A 57 17.20 -7.43 -0.77
CA ARG A 57 17.87 -8.69 -1.09
C ARG A 57 18.75 -9.19 0.05
N LYS A 58 18.60 -10.46 0.38
CA LYS A 58 19.76 -11.35 0.55
C LYS A 58 19.63 -12.49 -0.44
N GLU A 59 20.05 -12.22 -1.66
CA GLU A 59 20.91 -13.20 -2.32
C GLU A 59 22.26 -13.18 -1.59
N VAL A 60 22.90 -14.35 -1.53
CA VAL A 60 24.29 -14.67 -1.12
C VAL A 60 24.49 -15.32 0.26
N ALA A 61 25.22 -16.46 0.21
CA ALA A 61 25.76 -17.37 1.23
C ALA A 61 24.84 -18.58 1.56
N ASP A 62 25.06 -19.80 1.08
CA ASP A 62 26.34 -20.51 1.05
C ASP A 62 26.44 -21.52 -0.12
N ARG A 63 27.40 -21.27 -1.02
CA ARG A 63 28.06 -22.32 -1.81
C ARG A 63 29.21 -22.82 -0.94
N GLY A 64 29.12 -24.03 -0.37
CA GLY A 64 30.30 -24.68 0.19
C GLY A 64 30.01 -25.78 1.19
N GLY A 65 30.29 -27.03 0.82
CA GLY A 65 30.21 -28.15 1.76
C GLY A 65 30.33 -29.55 1.15
N ARG A 66 31.26 -29.76 0.22
CA ARG A 66 31.76 -31.12 -0.09
C ARG A 66 32.69 -31.54 1.05
N GLY A 67 32.35 -32.61 1.77
CA GLY A 67 33.30 -33.29 2.66
C GLY A 67 32.65 -34.00 3.84
N GLY A 68 32.56 -35.33 3.79
CA GLY A 68 32.16 -36.16 4.94
C GLY A 68 33.20 -36.17 6.06
N PRO A 69 32.94 -36.92 7.15
CA PRO A 69 33.59 -38.22 7.25
C PRO A 69 32.66 -39.36 7.73
N ARG A 70 32.93 -40.53 7.15
CA ARG A 70 32.51 -41.85 7.61
C ARG A 70 32.88 -42.07 9.09
N GLY A 71 31.97 -42.65 9.87
CA GLY A 71 32.36 -43.48 11.03
C GLY A 71 31.39 -43.42 12.21
N GLY A 72 30.65 -44.51 12.44
CA GLY A 72 29.88 -44.69 13.68
C GLY A 72 28.95 -45.90 13.65
N ARG A 73 29.49 -47.10 13.90
CA ARG A 73 28.77 -48.37 14.03
C ARG A 73 27.97 -48.43 15.35
N GLY A 74 26.74 -48.94 15.28
CA GLY A 74 25.97 -49.46 16.44
C GLY A 74 24.57 -49.91 16.01
N ARG A 75 24.39 -51.11 15.41
CA ARG A 75 23.94 -52.37 16.02
C ARG A 75 22.67 -52.26 16.92
N GLY A 76 21.57 -52.86 16.44
CA GLY A 76 20.42 -53.31 17.24
C GLY A 76 19.10 -53.24 16.45
N ARG A 77 18.77 -54.21 15.59
CA ARG A 77 18.04 -55.47 15.86
C ARG A 77 16.50 -55.34 15.81
N GLY A 78 15.90 -56.08 14.87
CA GLY A 78 14.48 -56.48 14.85
C GLY A 78 13.59 -55.48 14.11
N GLY A 79 12.87 -55.80 13.04
CA GLY A 79 12.38 -57.09 12.55
C GLY A 79 10.94 -56.83 12.08
N GLY A 80 10.68 -56.92 10.77
CA GLY A 80 9.35 -56.61 10.25
C GLY A 80 9.24 -56.67 8.73
N MET A 81 9.70 -57.76 8.12
CA MET A 81 9.35 -58.09 6.73
C MET A 81 8.26 -59.16 6.78
N ARG A 82 7.04 -58.84 6.34
CA ARG A 82 5.92 -59.73 5.91
C ARG A 82 4.64 -58.87 5.93
N GLY A 83 4.08 -58.46 4.80
CA GLY A 83 3.34 -59.30 3.85
C GLY A 83 1.90 -58.75 3.82
N GLY A 84 1.43 -58.16 2.73
CA GLY A 84 0.55 -58.80 1.75
C GLY A 84 -0.45 -57.73 1.28
N ARG A 85 -0.52 -57.41 -0.02
CA ARG A 85 -1.50 -57.94 -1.00
C ARG A 85 -2.97 -57.96 -0.52
N GLY A 86 -3.81 -57.18 -1.20
CA GLY A 86 -5.28 -57.36 -1.29
C GLY A 86 -6.00 -56.02 -1.49
N ARG A 87 -6.18 -55.51 -2.72
CA ARG A 87 -7.33 -55.73 -3.64
C ARG A 87 -8.72 -55.38 -3.05
N GLY A 88 -9.29 -54.29 -3.57
CA GLY A 88 -10.66 -54.18 -4.11
C GLY A 88 -11.83 -54.23 -3.13
N ARG A 89 -12.67 -53.19 -3.13
CA ARG A 89 -13.81 -52.97 -4.04
C ARG A 89 -14.16 -51.48 -4.04
#